data_AF-A0A935WBG8-F1
#
_entry.id   AF-A0A935WBG8-F1
#
_cell.length_a   1.000
_cell.length_b   1.000
_cell.length_c   1.000
_cell.angle_alpha   90.00
_cell.angle_beta   90.00
_cell.angle_gamma   90.00
#
_symmetry.space_group_name_H-M   'P 1'
#
loop_
_entity.id
_entity.type
_entity.pdbx_description
1 polymer ?
#
loop_
_entity_poly.entity_id
_entity_poly.type
_entity_poly.pdbx_seq_one_letter_code
_entity_poly.pdbx_strand_id
1 'polypeptide(L)'
;MQMIFHYQIGFFTQYNFISENSEFDVVSSWYTIFNKSVEYIIKVPQYHNSIVQKLALFSSICHPAVIYKKEKILQLGGYKNDGNLHVAQDYELWLRAKSKLKFYNIQEILLLYRIHSESNSNNLFKSERNIHYQIQEKYYKNLPLEFNINSNSEQIIMRGFREYFWGDIKTSRIYWRTLGVKLLITPKVFIAYILTFFNRDFVVKFNNYKIWLRMIFFIESIFDKNISDQKKYWEKAIE
;
A
#
# COMPACT_ATOMS: atom_id res chain seq x y z
N MET A 1 -16.32 -19.75 12.69
CA MET A 1 -17.33 -19.93 11.62
C MET A 1 -17.64 -18.64 10.88
N GLN A 2 -17.78 -17.48 11.55
CA GLN A 2 -18.06 -16.18 10.92
C GLN A 2 -16.93 -15.64 10.02
N MET A 3 -15.66 -15.82 10.38
CA MET A 3 -14.54 -15.37 9.57
C MET A 3 -14.52 -16.04 8.17
N ILE A 4 -14.85 -17.34 8.08
CA ILE A 4 -14.96 -18.11 6.82
C ILE A 4 -16.11 -17.57 5.96
N PHE A 5 -17.26 -17.26 6.57
CA PHE A 5 -18.40 -16.63 5.87
C PHE A 5 -18.02 -15.26 5.28
N HIS A 6 -17.19 -14.48 5.98
CA HIS A 6 -16.80 -13.17 5.48
C HIS A 6 -15.80 -13.25 4.31
N TYR A 7 -14.85 -14.20 4.36
CA TYR A 7 -14.01 -14.51 3.20
C TYR A 7 -14.84 -14.92 1.97
N GLN A 8 -15.94 -15.65 2.16
CA GLN A 8 -16.85 -16.01 1.08
C GLN A 8 -17.56 -14.78 0.49
N ILE A 9 -18.10 -13.89 1.31
CA ILE A 9 -18.76 -12.65 0.83
C ILE A 9 -17.77 -11.78 0.05
N GLY A 10 -16.56 -11.55 0.59
CA GLY A 10 -15.53 -10.79 -0.09
C GLY A 10 -15.18 -11.37 -1.45
N PHE A 11 -14.97 -12.69 -1.51
CA PHE A 11 -14.71 -13.40 -2.76
C PHE A 11 -15.85 -13.23 -3.78
N PHE A 12 -17.11 -13.44 -3.37
CA PHE A 12 -18.27 -13.30 -4.26
C PHE A 12 -18.40 -11.87 -4.81
N THR A 13 -18.24 -10.85 -3.97
CA THR A 13 -18.27 -9.44 -4.41
C THR A 13 -17.19 -9.17 -5.45
N GLN A 14 -15.96 -9.63 -5.22
CA GLN A 14 -14.85 -9.44 -6.16
C GLN A 14 -15.03 -10.24 -7.46
N TYR A 15 -15.55 -11.46 -7.37
CA TYR A 15 -15.83 -12.33 -8.51
C TYR A 15 -16.94 -11.76 -9.39
N ASN A 16 -18.05 -11.32 -8.81
CA ASN A 16 -19.14 -10.70 -9.58
C ASN A 16 -18.63 -9.43 -10.27
N PHE A 17 -17.89 -8.59 -9.54
CA PHE A 17 -17.33 -7.36 -10.10
C PHE A 17 -16.42 -7.62 -11.31
N ILE A 18 -15.45 -8.54 -11.19
CA ILE A 18 -14.52 -8.80 -12.31
C ILE A 18 -15.20 -9.51 -13.49
N SER A 19 -16.26 -10.27 -13.24
CA SER A 19 -17.05 -10.95 -14.27
C SER A 19 -17.91 -9.97 -15.07
N GLU A 20 -18.48 -8.97 -14.39
CA GLU A 20 -19.31 -7.92 -15.02
C GLU A 20 -18.48 -6.81 -15.69
N ASN A 21 -17.23 -6.61 -15.24
CA ASN A 21 -16.36 -5.53 -15.71
C ASN A 21 -15.09 -6.09 -16.37
N SER A 22 -15.29 -6.68 -17.55
CA SER A 22 -14.25 -7.42 -18.28
C SER A 22 -13.01 -6.60 -18.65
N GLU A 23 -13.05 -5.27 -18.60
CA GLU A 23 -11.90 -4.41 -18.83
C GLU A 23 -10.84 -4.48 -17.70
N PHE A 24 -11.19 -4.97 -16.52
CA PHE A 24 -10.25 -5.15 -15.40
C PHE A 24 -9.68 -6.56 -15.37
N ASP A 25 -8.40 -6.67 -15.00
CA ASP A 25 -7.68 -7.95 -14.94
C ASP A 25 -7.32 -8.36 -13.50
N VAL A 26 -7.21 -7.38 -12.60
CA VAL A 26 -6.87 -7.57 -11.19
C VAL A 26 -7.77 -6.69 -10.34
N VAL A 27 -8.43 -7.29 -9.36
CA VAL A 27 -9.39 -6.63 -8.47
C VAL A 27 -9.00 -6.91 -7.01
N SER A 28 -8.81 -5.85 -6.22
CA SER A 28 -8.67 -5.96 -4.76
C SER A 28 -9.65 -5.01 -4.06
N SER A 29 -9.44 -4.73 -2.77
CA SER A 29 -10.38 -3.97 -1.95
C SER A 29 -9.67 -3.25 -0.80
N TRP A 30 -10.41 -2.46 -0.04
CA TRP A 30 -9.93 -2.02 1.27
C TRP A 30 -9.86 -3.21 2.23
N TYR A 31 -9.03 -3.06 3.25
CA TYR A 31 -8.86 -4.10 4.25
C TYR A 31 -8.59 -3.49 5.62
N THR A 32 -8.99 -4.23 6.64
CA THR A 32 -8.86 -3.83 8.02
C THR A 32 -7.73 -4.57 8.68
N ILE A 33 -6.94 -3.87 9.47
CA ILE A 33 -5.92 -4.47 10.34
C ILE A 33 -6.51 -4.70 11.72
N PHE A 34 -6.35 -5.93 12.23
CA PHE A 34 -6.79 -6.28 13.57
C PHE A 34 -5.79 -7.16 14.32
N ASN A 35 -5.89 -7.14 15.65
CA ASN A 35 -5.23 -8.10 16.53
C ASN A 35 -6.24 -8.62 17.56
N LYS A 36 -6.39 -7.92 18.68
CA LYS A 36 -7.48 -8.17 19.67
C LYS A 36 -8.75 -7.40 19.33
N SER A 37 -8.61 -6.28 18.64
CA SER A 37 -9.69 -5.45 18.11
C SER A 37 -9.25 -4.85 16.77
N VAL A 38 -10.19 -4.24 16.06
CA VAL A 38 -9.88 -3.47 14.85
C VAL A 38 -9.02 -2.27 15.21
N GLU A 39 -7.85 -2.17 14.58
CA GLU A 39 -6.87 -1.12 14.87
C GLU A 39 -6.96 0.06 13.90
N TYR A 40 -7.08 -0.21 12.60
CA TYR A 40 -7.20 0.79 11.54
C TYR A 40 -7.59 0.15 10.20
N ILE A 41 -8.05 0.97 9.26
CA ILE A 41 -8.42 0.57 7.89
C ILE A 41 -7.33 1.06 6.92
N ILE A 42 -7.02 0.24 5.92
CA ILE A 42 -6.19 0.63 4.78
C ILE A 42 -7.09 0.86 3.56
N LYS A 43 -7.28 2.13 3.23
CA LYS A 43 -8.00 2.59 2.03
C LYS A 43 -7.03 2.70 0.85
N VAL A 44 -7.17 1.82 -0.14
CA VAL A 44 -6.39 1.82 -1.38
C VAL A 44 -7.14 2.54 -2.51
N PRO A 45 -6.43 3.23 -3.43
CA PRO A 45 -7.05 4.00 -4.51
C PRO A 45 -7.86 3.10 -5.46
N GLN A 46 -8.98 3.61 -5.97
CA GLN A 46 -9.96 2.82 -6.74
C GLN A 46 -9.49 2.44 -8.15
N TYR A 47 -9.00 3.40 -8.93
CA TYR A 47 -8.77 3.22 -10.36
C TYR A 47 -7.31 3.01 -10.72
N HIS A 48 -7.08 2.29 -11.82
CA HIS A 48 -5.77 1.89 -12.33
C HIS A 48 -4.69 2.98 -12.25
N ASN A 49 -4.92 4.20 -12.76
CA ASN A 49 -3.89 5.24 -12.77
C ASN A 49 -3.44 5.64 -11.35
N SER A 50 -4.38 5.77 -10.42
CA SER A 50 -4.09 6.10 -9.02
C SER A 50 -3.44 4.93 -8.28
N ILE A 51 -3.81 3.69 -8.64
CA ILE A 51 -3.15 2.46 -8.16
C ILE A 51 -1.70 2.44 -8.65
N VAL A 52 -1.47 2.66 -9.95
CA VAL A 52 -0.13 2.71 -10.57
C VAL A 52 0.73 3.79 -9.93
N GLN A 53 0.22 5.02 -9.72
CA GLN A 53 0.94 6.06 -9.01
C GLN A 53 1.34 5.64 -7.58
N LYS A 54 0.45 4.95 -6.86
CA LYS A 54 0.72 4.47 -5.50
C LYS A 54 1.73 3.32 -5.47
N LEU A 55 1.72 2.46 -6.49
CA LEU A 55 2.70 1.39 -6.70
C LEU A 55 4.13 1.93 -6.79
N ALA A 56 4.35 3.21 -7.09
CA ALA A 56 5.69 3.80 -7.05
C ALA A 56 6.36 3.68 -5.67
N LEU A 57 5.60 3.65 -4.56
CA LEU A 57 6.16 3.54 -3.21
C LEU A 57 5.76 2.28 -2.47
N PHE A 58 4.53 1.85 -2.58
CA PHE A 58 3.96 0.77 -1.77
C PHE A 58 3.04 -0.09 -2.61
N SER A 59 2.85 -1.36 -2.25
CA SER A 59 1.76 -2.14 -2.82
C SER A 59 0.42 -1.45 -2.51
N SER A 60 -0.36 -1.20 -3.55
CA SER A 60 -1.71 -0.62 -3.46
C SER A 60 -2.77 -1.61 -3.93
N ILE A 61 -2.42 -2.89 -3.91
CA ILE A 61 -3.29 -4.03 -4.18
C ILE A 61 -3.17 -4.91 -2.93
N CYS A 62 -4.30 -5.20 -2.29
CA CYS A 62 -4.34 -6.06 -1.12
C CYS A 62 -4.10 -7.51 -1.56
N HIS A 63 -2.85 -7.98 -1.50
CA HIS A 63 -2.48 -9.32 -1.95
C HIS A 63 -3.31 -10.48 -1.33
N PRO A 64 -3.54 -10.54 0.00
CA PRO A 64 -4.34 -11.63 0.58
C PRO A 64 -5.82 -11.64 0.17
N ALA A 65 -6.32 -10.55 -0.43
CA ALA A 65 -7.69 -10.45 -0.93
C ALA A 65 -7.71 -9.93 -2.37
N VAL A 66 -6.80 -10.40 -3.23
CA VAL A 66 -6.82 -10.07 -4.65
C VAL A 66 -7.44 -11.22 -5.44
N ILE A 67 -8.31 -10.90 -6.39
CA ILE A 67 -8.71 -11.81 -7.47
C ILE A 67 -8.13 -11.28 -8.78
N TYR A 68 -7.74 -12.18 -9.67
CA TYR A 68 -7.20 -11.83 -10.97
C TYR A 68 -7.52 -12.89 -12.01
N LYS A 69 -7.49 -12.47 -13.28
CA LYS A 69 -7.56 -13.38 -14.42
C LYS A 69 -6.29 -14.24 -14.47
N LYS A 70 -6.45 -15.55 -14.27
CA LYS A 70 -5.32 -16.49 -14.14
C LYS A 70 -4.43 -16.46 -15.38
N GLU A 71 -5.02 -16.48 -16.56
CA GLU A 71 -4.32 -16.47 -17.84
C GLU A 71 -3.44 -15.22 -18.02
N LYS A 72 -3.89 -14.07 -17.53
CA LYS A 72 -3.13 -12.81 -17.56
C LYS A 72 -1.89 -12.89 -16.68
N ILE A 73 -1.99 -13.44 -15.48
CA ILE A 73 -0.84 -13.62 -14.58
C ILE A 73 0.14 -14.67 -15.13
N LEU A 74 -0.36 -15.75 -15.72
CA LEU A 74 0.49 -16.77 -16.35
C LEU A 74 1.25 -16.21 -17.57
N GLN A 75 0.63 -15.37 -18.39
CA GLN A 75 1.29 -14.68 -19.51
C GLN A 75 2.43 -13.75 -19.05
N LEU A 76 2.36 -13.25 -17.81
CA LEU A 76 3.46 -12.48 -17.23
C LEU A 76 4.60 -13.37 -16.72
N GLY A 77 4.39 -14.69 -16.57
CA GLY A 77 5.33 -15.64 -15.98
C GLY A 77 5.09 -15.92 -14.49
N GLY A 78 3.93 -15.51 -13.95
CA GLY A 78 3.57 -15.77 -12.55
C GLY A 78 4.44 -15.06 -11.51
N TYR A 79 4.45 -15.62 -10.30
CA TYR A 79 5.31 -15.21 -9.19
C TYR A 79 6.73 -15.73 -9.42
N LYS A 80 7.71 -14.85 -9.27
CA LYS A 80 9.12 -15.23 -9.39
C LYS A 80 9.65 -15.74 -8.06
N ASN A 81 10.37 -16.85 -8.11
CA ASN A 81 11.03 -17.47 -6.96
C ASN A 81 12.54 -17.19 -6.94
N ASP A 82 13.00 -16.17 -7.65
CA ASP A 82 14.43 -15.88 -7.81
C ASP A 82 14.97 -15.02 -6.66
N GLY A 83 16.08 -15.47 -6.06
CA GLY A 83 16.89 -14.69 -5.12
C GLY A 83 16.15 -14.26 -3.84
N ASN A 84 16.43 -13.04 -3.35
CA ASN A 84 15.87 -12.51 -2.11
C ASN A 84 14.41 -12.02 -2.23
N LEU A 85 13.69 -12.31 -3.32
CA LEU A 85 12.35 -11.76 -3.57
C LEU A 85 11.26 -12.34 -2.66
N HIS A 86 11.54 -13.34 -1.83
CA HIS A 86 10.56 -14.05 -0.99
C HIS A 86 9.63 -13.13 -0.16
N VAL A 87 10.10 -11.94 0.23
CA VAL A 87 9.31 -10.99 1.03
C VAL A 87 8.58 -9.93 0.21
N ALA A 88 8.77 -9.89 -1.11
CA ALA A 88 8.23 -8.84 -1.99
C ALA A 88 7.77 -9.36 -3.37
N GLN A 89 7.46 -10.66 -3.48
CA GLN A 89 7.06 -11.31 -4.75
C GLN A 89 5.83 -10.62 -5.36
N ASP A 90 4.84 -10.32 -4.52
CA ASP A 90 3.58 -9.70 -4.94
C ASP A 90 3.83 -8.29 -5.49
N TYR A 91 4.69 -7.53 -4.81
CA TYR A 91 5.03 -6.18 -5.22
C TYR A 91 5.80 -6.15 -6.54
N GLU A 92 6.73 -7.10 -6.76
CA GLU A 92 7.40 -7.27 -8.05
C GLU A 92 6.40 -7.59 -9.17
N LEU A 93 5.46 -8.51 -8.90
CA LEU A 93 4.43 -8.91 -9.86
C LEU A 93 3.59 -7.70 -10.28
N TRP A 94 3.08 -6.91 -9.32
CA TRP A 94 2.26 -5.75 -9.62
C TRP A 94 3.01 -4.67 -10.39
N LEU A 95 4.28 -4.43 -10.06
CA LEU A 95 5.12 -3.48 -10.80
C LEU A 95 5.36 -3.90 -12.26
N ARG A 96 5.44 -5.22 -12.52
CA ARG A 96 5.59 -5.77 -13.87
C ARG A 96 4.26 -5.83 -14.62
N ALA A 97 3.16 -6.04 -13.90
CA ALA A 97 1.81 -6.09 -14.44
C ALA A 97 1.25 -4.70 -14.80
N LYS A 98 1.70 -3.62 -14.14
CA LYS A 98 1.09 -2.29 -14.23
C LYS A 98 0.95 -1.70 -15.63
N SER A 99 1.81 -2.07 -16.59
CA SER A 99 1.74 -1.59 -17.97
C SER A 99 1.01 -2.53 -18.92
N LYS A 100 0.60 -3.71 -18.44
CA LYS A 100 -0.01 -4.78 -19.25
C LYS A 100 -1.41 -5.14 -18.80
N LEU A 101 -1.73 -4.92 -17.52
CA LEU A 101 -2.98 -5.31 -16.88
C LEU A 101 -3.68 -4.09 -16.28
N LYS A 102 -5.02 -4.10 -16.32
CA LYS A 102 -5.83 -3.04 -15.71
C LYS A 102 -6.26 -3.44 -14.29
N PHE A 103 -6.12 -2.48 -13.37
CA PHE A 103 -6.35 -2.70 -11.94
C PHE A 103 -7.59 -1.96 -11.46
N TYR A 104 -8.27 -2.55 -10.48
CA TYR A 104 -9.35 -1.90 -9.76
C TYR A 104 -9.33 -2.29 -8.28
N ASN A 105 -9.67 -1.35 -7.40
CA ASN A 105 -9.93 -1.65 -6.00
C ASN A 105 -11.34 -1.25 -5.61
N ILE A 106 -12.12 -2.22 -5.17
CA ILE A 106 -13.46 -1.98 -4.62
C ILE A 106 -13.31 -1.11 -3.36
N GLN A 107 -14.10 -0.05 -3.26
CA GLN A 107 -14.05 0.91 -2.14
C GLN A 107 -14.87 0.41 -0.94
N GLU A 108 -14.68 -0.86 -0.61
CA GLU A 108 -15.32 -1.58 0.49
C GLU A 108 -14.27 -2.41 1.24
N ILE A 109 -14.51 -2.65 2.52
CA ILE A 109 -13.66 -3.51 3.33
C ILE A 109 -14.10 -4.96 3.07
N LEU A 110 -13.27 -5.75 2.39
CA LEU A 110 -13.60 -7.16 2.11
C LEU A 110 -12.63 -8.15 2.78
N LEU A 111 -11.69 -7.65 3.59
CA LEU A 111 -10.71 -8.47 4.29
C LEU A 111 -10.43 -7.97 5.71
N LEU A 112 -10.45 -8.91 6.65
CA LEU A 112 -9.85 -8.77 7.98
C LEU A 112 -8.45 -9.38 7.97
N TYR A 113 -7.43 -8.52 8.06
CA TYR A 113 -6.03 -8.93 8.09
C TYR A 113 -5.49 -8.89 9.53
N ARG A 114 -5.14 -10.08 10.06
CA ARG A 114 -4.60 -10.21 11.41
C ARG A 114 -3.11 -9.90 11.43
N ILE A 115 -2.67 -9.07 12.37
CA ILE A 115 -1.24 -8.88 12.67
C ILE A 115 -0.93 -9.49 14.03
N HIS A 116 0.00 -10.44 14.07
CA HIS A 116 0.49 -11.03 15.32
C HIS A 116 1.61 -10.16 15.92
N SER A 117 1.60 -9.97 17.24
CA SER A 117 2.63 -9.19 17.96
C SER A 117 4.04 -9.74 17.80
N GLU A 118 4.18 -11.03 17.50
CA GLU A 118 5.46 -11.72 17.25
C GLU A 118 5.89 -11.70 15.78
N SER A 119 5.08 -11.16 14.87
CA SER A 119 5.58 -10.84 13.53
C SER A 119 6.64 -9.76 13.70
N ASN A 120 7.91 -10.18 13.70
CA ASN A 120 9.11 -9.36 13.89
C ASN A 120 9.26 -8.35 12.73
N SER A 121 8.33 -7.42 12.68
CA SER A 121 8.18 -6.38 11.67
C SER A 121 9.45 -5.57 11.56
N ASN A 122 10.17 -5.30 12.65
CA ASN A 122 11.41 -4.51 12.60
C ASN A 122 12.55 -5.19 11.81
N ASN A 123 12.70 -6.52 11.88
CA ASN A 123 13.72 -7.23 11.12
C ASN A 123 13.29 -7.46 9.67
N LEU A 124 12.00 -7.77 9.45
CA LEU A 124 11.39 -7.89 8.12
C LEU A 124 11.41 -6.57 7.36
N PHE A 125 11.04 -5.45 7.99
CA PHE A 125 11.12 -4.13 7.36
C PHE A 125 12.53 -3.79 6.92
N LYS A 126 13.58 -4.21 7.66
CA LYS A 126 14.97 -3.92 7.30
C LYS A 126 15.45 -4.76 6.11
N SER A 127 15.06 -6.03 6.03
CA SER A 127 15.37 -6.90 4.87
C SER A 127 14.53 -6.53 3.63
N GLU A 128 13.23 -6.30 3.80
CA GLU A 128 12.30 -5.83 2.75
C GLU A 128 12.73 -4.50 2.16
N ARG A 129 13.28 -3.60 2.98
CA ARG A 129 13.69 -2.25 2.56
C ARG A 129 14.64 -2.27 1.37
N ASN A 130 15.71 -3.05 1.46
CA ASN A 130 16.71 -3.14 0.41
C ASN A 130 16.12 -3.77 -0.86
N ILE A 131 15.25 -4.76 -0.71
CA ILE A 131 14.62 -5.46 -1.82
C ILE A 131 13.63 -4.54 -2.56
N HIS A 132 12.75 -3.83 -1.83
CA HIS A 132 11.84 -2.84 -2.41
C HIS A 132 12.62 -1.77 -3.19
N TYR A 133 13.69 -1.25 -2.62
CA TYR A 133 14.52 -0.24 -3.28
C TYR A 133 15.11 -0.75 -4.61
N GLN A 134 15.64 -1.98 -4.61
CA GLN A 134 16.20 -2.64 -5.79
C GLN A 134 15.14 -2.92 -6.86
N ILE A 135 13.98 -3.47 -6.48
CA ILE A 135 12.87 -3.73 -7.42
C ILE A 135 12.44 -2.43 -8.12
N GLN A 136 12.35 -1.33 -7.37
CA GLN A 136 11.92 -0.03 -7.87
C GLN A 136 12.94 0.64 -8.81
N GLU A 137 14.23 0.31 -8.69
CA GLU A 137 15.33 1.07 -9.30
C GLU A 137 15.15 1.27 -10.81
N LYS A 138 14.85 0.20 -11.54
CA LYS A 138 14.66 0.26 -13.00
C LYS A 138 13.48 1.16 -13.41
N TYR A 139 12.42 1.21 -12.61
CA TYR A 139 11.22 1.99 -12.89
C TYR A 139 11.40 3.48 -12.54
N TYR A 140 12.25 3.81 -11.58
CA TYR A 140 12.53 5.19 -11.18
C TYR A 140 13.42 5.96 -12.19
N LYS A 141 13.87 5.30 -13.27
CA LYS A 141 14.54 5.95 -14.40
C LYS A 141 13.60 6.88 -15.19
N ASN A 142 12.32 6.54 -15.30
CA ASN A 142 11.32 7.34 -16.02
C ASN A 142 9.96 7.30 -15.30
N LEU A 143 9.82 8.14 -14.26
CA LEU A 143 8.59 8.21 -13.46
C LEU A 143 7.33 8.62 -14.26
N PRO A 144 7.41 9.56 -15.23
CA PRO A 144 6.29 9.86 -16.11
C PRO A 144 5.75 8.63 -16.83
N LEU A 145 6.63 7.87 -17.48
CA LEU A 145 6.25 6.68 -18.24
C LEU A 145 5.77 5.53 -17.35
N GLU A 146 6.47 5.29 -16.24
CA GLU A 146 6.24 4.10 -15.42
C GLU A 146 5.09 4.26 -14.43
N PHE A 147 4.83 5.49 -13.97
CA PHE A 147 3.89 5.73 -12.88
C PHE A 147 2.90 6.85 -13.16
N ASN A 148 2.87 7.45 -14.36
CA ASN A 148 2.03 8.61 -14.69
C ASN A 148 2.29 9.81 -13.75
N ILE A 149 3.54 10.02 -13.35
CA ILE A 149 3.97 11.14 -12.49
C ILE A 149 4.69 12.17 -13.35
N ASN A 150 3.91 13.03 -13.99
CA ASN A 150 4.42 13.95 -15.01
C ASN A 150 5.07 15.21 -14.41
N SER A 151 4.49 15.76 -13.34
CA SER A 151 4.96 17.00 -12.75
C SER A 151 6.35 16.86 -12.13
N ASN A 152 7.27 17.77 -12.44
CA ASN A 152 8.62 17.74 -11.86
C ASN A 152 8.59 17.79 -10.32
N SER A 153 7.68 18.58 -9.73
CA SER A 153 7.55 18.61 -8.27
C SER A 153 7.04 17.28 -7.70
N GLU A 154 6.11 16.61 -8.38
CA GLU A 154 5.62 15.30 -7.94
C GLU A 154 6.72 14.23 -8.06
N GLN A 155 7.53 14.29 -9.11
CA GLN A 155 8.69 13.42 -9.28
C GLN A 155 9.71 13.62 -8.15
N ILE A 156 10.03 14.87 -7.79
CA ILE A 156 10.91 15.19 -6.66
C ILE A 156 10.33 14.67 -5.34
N ILE A 157 9.04 14.90 -5.11
CA ILE A 157 8.33 14.39 -3.93
C ILE A 157 8.44 12.87 -3.85
N MET A 158 8.17 12.19 -4.97
CA MET A 158 8.20 10.74 -5.09
C MET A 158 9.59 10.16 -4.83
N ARG A 159 10.63 10.75 -5.44
CA ARG A 159 12.04 10.37 -5.20
C ARG A 159 12.42 10.55 -3.73
N GLY A 160 12.06 11.67 -3.11
CA GLY A 160 12.33 11.88 -1.69
C GLY A 160 11.61 10.86 -0.79
N PHE A 161 10.36 10.51 -1.08
CA PHE A 161 9.66 9.47 -0.33
C PHE A 161 10.28 8.08 -0.53
N ARG A 162 10.74 7.74 -1.74
CA ARG A 162 11.46 6.48 -1.98
C ARG A 162 12.69 6.38 -1.10
N GLU A 163 13.48 7.44 -1.00
CA GLU A 163 14.66 7.48 -0.14
C GLU A 163 14.30 7.41 1.35
N TYR A 164 13.26 8.15 1.77
CA TYR A 164 12.78 8.17 3.14
C TYR A 164 12.38 6.78 3.64
N PHE A 165 11.53 6.09 2.88
CA PHE A 165 11.05 4.75 3.22
C PHE A 165 12.09 3.67 2.94
N TRP A 166 12.71 3.70 1.76
CA TRP A 166 13.44 2.54 1.21
C TRP A 166 14.95 2.75 1.04
N GLY A 167 15.44 3.99 0.94
CA GLY A 167 16.86 4.27 0.62
C GLY A 167 17.65 4.96 1.73
N ASP A 168 18.21 6.13 1.46
CA ASP A 168 18.93 6.91 2.48
C ASP A 168 18.13 8.15 2.92
N ILE A 169 17.95 8.31 4.24
CA ILE A 169 17.18 9.43 4.80
C ILE A 169 17.84 10.79 4.57
N LYS A 170 19.15 10.83 4.37
CA LYS A 170 19.82 12.09 4.05
C LYS A 170 19.53 12.49 2.61
N THR A 171 19.51 11.51 1.71
CA THR A 171 19.16 11.68 0.30
C THR A 171 17.71 12.16 0.12
N SER A 172 16.76 11.72 0.96
CA SER A 172 15.38 12.25 0.90
C SER A 172 15.31 13.76 1.16
N ARG A 173 16.13 14.28 2.09
CA ARG A 173 16.23 15.72 2.36
C ARG A 173 16.75 16.49 1.16
N ILE A 174 17.74 15.94 0.45
CA ILE A 174 18.31 16.59 -0.74
C ILE A 174 17.22 16.79 -1.78
N TYR A 175 16.45 15.75 -2.11
CA TYR A 175 15.32 15.87 -3.02
C TYR A 175 14.32 16.93 -2.55
N TRP A 176 13.82 16.84 -1.32
CA TRP A 176 12.76 17.75 -0.86
C TRP A 176 13.21 19.22 -0.70
N ARG A 177 14.50 19.49 -0.45
CA ARG A 177 15.02 20.86 -0.44
C ARG A 177 14.90 21.55 -1.79
N THR A 178 14.96 20.80 -2.90
CA THR A 178 14.79 21.36 -4.25
C THR A 178 13.37 21.87 -4.53
N LEU A 179 12.39 21.52 -3.69
CA LEU A 179 11.02 22.04 -3.79
C LEU A 179 10.91 23.52 -3.36
N GLY A 180 11.90 24.05 -2.63
CA GLY A 180 11.86 25.42 -2.11
C GLY A 180 10.61 25.68 -1.26
N VAL A 181 9.88 26.77 -1.54
CA VAL A 181 8.65 27.15 -0.81
C VAL A 181 7.57 26.05 -0.87
N LYS A 182 7.53 25.25 -1.96
CA LYS A 182 6.57 24.14 -2.09
C LYS A 182 6.70 23.10 -0.98
N LEU A 183 7.89 22.97 -0.38
CA LEU A 183 8.10 22.09 0.77
C LEU A 183 7.22 22.47 1.95
N LEU A 184 7.11 23.77 2.27
CA LEU A 184 6.39 24.28 3.42
C LEU A 184 4.87 24.17 3.26
N ILE A 185 4.38 24.30 2.03
CA ILE A 185 2.96 24.22 1.69
C ILE A 185 2.48 22.82 1.31
N THR A 186 3.35 21.79 1.40
CA THR A 186 2.99 20.38 1.18
C THR A 186 3.07 19.62 2.51
N PRO A 187 1.99 19.55 3.31
CA PRO A 187 2.05 19.13 4.71
C PRO A 187 2.70 17.76 4.94
N LYS A 188 2.37 16.77 4.09
CA LYS A 188 2.93 15.41 4.18
C LYS A 188 4.44 15.39 3.99
N VAL A 189 4.95 16.18 3.05
CA VAL A 189 6.38 16.26 2.74
C VAL A 189 7.10 17.05 3.83
N PHE A 190 6.50 18.14 4.30
CA PHE A 190 7.04 18.94 5.40
C PHE A 190 7.23 18.10 6.68
N ILE A 191 6.18 17.38 7.10
CA ILE A 191 6.25 16.51 8.28
C ILE A 191 7.33 15.44 8.10
N ALA A 192 7.36 14.76 6.95
CA ALA A 192 8.36 13.74 6.67
C ALA A 192 9.78 14.33 6.65
N TYR A 193 9.96 15.54 6.10
CA TYR A 193 11.22 16.28 6.10
C TYR A 193 11.69 16.58 7.53
N ILE A 194 10.82 17.06 8.42
CA ILE A 194 11.16 17.29 9.82
C ILE A 194 11.54 15.97 10.53
N LEU A 195 10.81 14.89 10.27
CA LEU A 195 11.12 13.57 10.83
C LEU A 195 12.54 13.09 10.47
N THR A 196 13.09 13.51 9.33
CA THR A 196 14.45 13.09 8.92
C THR A 196 15.59 13.61 9.80
N PHE A 197 15.32 14.58 10.69
CA PHE A 197 16.31 15.10 11.64
C PHE A 197 16.36 14.30 12.95
N PHE A 198 15.40 13.41 13.18
CA PHE A 198 15.42 12.49 14.32
C PHE A 198 16.23 11.24 14.00
N ASN A 199 16.58 10.46 15.03
CA ASN A 199 17.32 9.22 14.83
C ASN A 199 16.52 8.21 13.98
N ARG A 200 17.22 7.35 13.24
CA ARG A 200 16.59 6.44 12.27
C ARG A 200 15.62 5.47 12.93
N ASP A 201 15.95 4.97 14.12
CA ASP A 201 15.12 4.01 14.85
C ASP A 201 13.78 4.62 15.28
N PHE A 202 13.78 5.89 15.70
CA PHE A 202 12.58 6.65 16.02
C PHE A 202 11.71 6.82 14.78
N VAL A 203 12.30 7.21 13.65
CA VAL A 203 11.56 7.39 12.38
C VAL A 203 10.94 6.07 11.92
N VAL A 204 11.70 4.97 11.97
CA VAL A 204 11.22 3.64 11.61
C VAL A 204 10.09 3.21 12.54
N LYS A 205 10.27 3.35 13.87
CA LYS A 205 9.21 3.08 14.86
C LYS A 205 7.96 3.90 14.59
N PHE A 206 8.09 5.22 14.42
CA PHE A 206 6.98 6.12 14.13
C PHE A 206 6.16 5.68 12.91
N ASN A 207 6.86 5.33 11.82
CA ASN A 207 6.22 4.82 10.61
C ASN A 207 5.59 3.42 10.81
N ASN A 208 6.24 2.53 11.57
CA ASN A 208 5.79 1.16 11.82
C ASN A 208 4.57 1.10 12.73
N TYR A 209 4.48 1.98 13.73
CA TYR A 209 3.31 2.08 14.60
C TYR A 209 2.05 2.56 13.85
N LYS A 210 2.20 3.06 12.62
CA LYS A 210 1.10 3.58 11.79
C LYS A 210 0.20 4.55 12.56
N ILE A 211 0.80 5.35 13.44
CA ILE A 211 0.10 6.23 14.41
C ILE A 211 -0.93 7.09 13.70
N TRP A 212 -0.57 7.64 12.55
CA TRP A 212 -1.46 8.46 11.74
C TRP A 212 -2.70 7.71 11.23
N LEU A 213 -2.57 6.45 10.80
CA LEU A 213 -3.73 5.64 10.38
C LEU A 213 -4.65 5.32 11.54
N ARG A 214 -4.08 5.03 12.73
CA ARG A 214 -4.85 4.80 13.96
C ARG A 214 -5.61 6.06 14.37
N MET A 215 -4.98 7.22 14.30
CA MET A 215 -5.62 8.51 14.62
C MET A 215 -6.75 8.83 13.65
N ILE A 216 -6.53 8.67 12.33
CA ILE A 216 -7.59 8.86 11.34
C ILE A 216 -8.75 7.92 11.62
N PHE A 217 -8.46 6.63 11.83
CA PHE A 217 -9.50 5.65 12.08
C PHE A 217 -10.29 5.96 13.35
N PHE A 218 -9.62 6.39 14.42
CA PHE A 218 -10.30 6.82 15.64
C PHE A 218 -11.26 7.99 15.38
N ILE A 219 -10.80 9.03 14.68
CA ILE A 219 -11.63 10.19 14.31
C ILE A 219 -12.80 9.75 13.42
N GLU A 220 -12.53 9.01 12.35
CA GLU A 220 -13.58 8.49 11.44
C GLU A 220 -14.59 7.63 12.19
N SER A 221 -14.18 6.80 13.14
CA SER A 221 -15.12 5.95 13.92
C SER A 221 -16.06 6.72 14.84
N ILE A 222 -15.72 7.98 15.18
CA ILE A 222 -16.55 8.88 15.99
C ILE A 222 -17.52 9.66 15.10
N PHE A 223 -17.07 10.14 13.95
CA PHE A 223 -17.82 11.09 13.12
C PHE A 223 -18.49 10.47 11.88
N ASP A 224 -18.02 9.33 11.39
CA ASP A 224 -18.59 8.61 10.25
C ASP A 224 -19.38 7.39 10.74
N LYS A 225 -20.71 7.48 10.62
CA LYS A 225 -21.64 6.42 11.05
C LYS A 225 -21.38 5.09 10.33
N ASN A 226 -21.02 5.13 9.04
CA ASN A 226 -20.74 3.93 8.26
C ASN A 226 -19.50 3.21 8.80
N ILE A 227 -18.41 3.95 9.04
CA ILE A 227 -17.19 3.40 9.64
C ILE A 227 -17.45 2.89 11.08
N SER A 228 -18.28 3.58 11.85
CA SER A 228 -18.68 3.16 13.20
C SER A 228 -19.45 1.83 13.18
N ASP A 229 -20.44 1.70 12.29
CA ASP A 229 -21.24 0.49 12.15
C ASP A 229 -20.40 -0.68 11.61
N GLN A 230 -19.53 -0.41 10.63
CA GLN A 230 -18.55 -1.38 10.15
C GLN A 230 -17.61 -1.84 11.27
N LYS A 231 -17.05 -0.92 12.06
CA LYS A 231 -16.18 -1.27 13.19
C LYS A 231 -16.88 -2.23 14.16
N LYS A 232 -18.12 -1.92 14.57
CA LYS A 232 -18.92 -2.79 15.45
C LYS A 232 -19.20 -4.15 14.82
N TYR A 233 -19.51 -4.18 13.53
CA TYR A 233 -19.73 -5.41 12.78
C TYR A 233 -18.47 -6.28 12.78
N TRP A 234 -17.30 -5.68 12.52
CA TRP A 234 -16.02 -6.38 12.47
C TRP A 234 -15.53 -6.84 13.83
N GLU A 235 -15.74 -6.05 14.88
CA GLU A 235 -15.43 -6.44 16.26
C GLU A 235 -16.23 -7.68 16.67
N LYS A 236 -17.54 -7.75 16.32
CA LYS A 236 -18.34 -8.96 16.52
C LYS A 236 -17.84 -10.17 15.72
N ALA A 237 -17.30 -9.95 14.53
CA ALA A 237 -16.77 -11.02 13.69
C ALA A 237 -15.42 -11.59 14.18
N ILE A 238 -14.76 -10.88 15.10
CA ILE A 238 -13.48 -11.28 15.73
C ILE A 238 -13.72 -12.14 16.98
N GLU A 239 -14.87 -11.96 17.65
CA GLU A 239 -15.33 -12.77 18.81
C GLU A 239 -15.71 -14.21 18.41
#